data_AF-A0A3A0DIA0-F1
#
_entry.id   AF-A0A3A0DIA0-F1
#
_cell.length_a   1.000
_cell.length_b   1.000
_cell.length_c   1.000
_cell.angle_alpha   90.00
_cell.angle_beta   90.00
_cell.angle_gamma   90.00
#
_symmetry.space_group_name_H-M   'P 1'
#
loop_
_entity.id
_entity.type
_entity.pdbx_description
1 polymer ?
#
loop_
_entity_poly.entity_id
_entity_poly.type
_entity_poly.pdbx_seq_one_letter_code
_entity_poly.pdbx_strand_id
1 'polypeptide(L)'
;MEPDNGMRVTFAIADTTDQSRTTFRTGESFDLIFAITNLTGKDQIYRHSGPTVIFEIRQADSTITSSVDGLAWVQVVESGVLRNGQTETQTWRAPNSPARQPRIELAPGDYFARAVMRYGFQKAPVVEPPDIPFRIEL
;
A
#
# COMPACT_ATOMS: atom_id res chain seq x y z
N MET A 1 -17.40 -7.96 22.55
CA MET A 1 -16.78 -7.67 21.24
C MET A 1 -17.87 -7.06 20.39
N GLU A 2 -17.84 -5.74 20.21
CA GLU A 2 -18.71 -5.13 19.19
C GLU A 2 -18.28 -5.69 17.83
N PRO A 3 -19.22 -6.02 16.93
CA PRO A 3 -18.82 -6.31 15.55
C PRO A 3 -18.09 -5.09 15.01
N ASP A 4 -16.92 -5.29 14.41
CA ASP A 4 -16.18 -4.26 13.67
C ASP A 4 -17.08 -3.74 12.54
N ASN A 5 -17.93 -2.77 12.86
CA ASN A 5 -18.85 -2.15 11.93
C ASN A 5 -18.09 -1.05 11.20
N GLY A 6 -17.47 -1.38 10.06
CA GLY A 6 -16.64 -0.41 9.36
C GLY A 6 -15.86 -0.95 8.17
N MET A 7 -14.97 -0.12 7.65
CA MET A 7 -13.95 -0.56 6.69
C MET A 7 -12.71 -0.93 7.50
N ARG A 8 -12.30 -2.19 7.43
CA ARG A 8 -11.09 -2.66 8.10
C ARG A 8 -9.94 -2.61 7.10
N VAL A 9 -8.84 -1.98 7.51
CA VAL A 9 -7.64 -1.87 6.68
C VAL A 9 -6.47 -2.54 7.40
N THR A 10 -5.65 -3.25 6.64
CA THR A 10 -4.39 -3.82 7.13
C THR A 10 -3.27 -3.47 6.17
N PHE A 11 -2.10 -3.18 6.73
CA PHE A 11 -0.87 -2.98 5.98
C PHE A 11 0.24 -3.81 6.60
N ALA A 12 1.00 -4.51 5.77
CA ALA A 12 2.05 -5.41 6.20
C ALA A 12 3.28 -5.30 5.29
N ILE A 13 4.42 -5.65 5.88
CA ILE A 13 5.69 -5.83 5.20
C ILE A 13 6.14 -7.28 5.41
N ALA A 14 6.56 -7.91 4.32
CA ALA A 14 7.02 -9.28 4.31
C ALA A 14 8.17 -9.44 3.33
N ASP A 15 8.91 -10.52 3.46
CA ASP A 15 9.82 -10.93 2.43
C ASP A 15 9.14 -11.58 1.23
N THR A 16 9.94 -11.89 0.21
CA THR A 16 9.45 -12.51 -1.02
C THR A 16 9.04 -13.99 -0.84
N THR A 17 9.09 -14.50 0.39
CA THR A 17 8.63 -15.83 0.81
C THR A 17 7.47 -15.74 1.82
N ASP A 18 6.82 -14.58 1.90
CA ASP A 18 5.68 -14.26 2.76
C ASP A 18 5.98 -14.28 4.27
N GLN A 19 7.25 -14.23 4.67
CA GLN A 19 7.62 -14.11 6.09
C GLN A 19 7.64 -12.65 6.52
N SER A 20 6.91 -12.33 7.58
CA SER A 20 6.93 -10.98 8.14
C SER A 20 8.30 -10.65 8.72
N ARG A 21 8.95 -9.63 8.16
CA ARG A 21 10.21 -9.08 8.65
C ARG A 21 10.27 -7.58 8.38
N THR A 22 11.00 -6.86 9.23
CA THR A 22 11.20 -5.40 9.13
C THR A 22 12.67 -5.04 8.94
N THR A 23 13.51 -6.00 8.61
CA THR A 23 14.94 -5.81 8.33
C THR A 23 15.29 -6.55 7.05
N PHE A 24 15.92 -5.84 6.11
CA PHE A 24 16.29 -6.33 4.78
C PHE A 24 17.71 -5.89 4.45
N ARG A 25 18.38 -6.56 3.50
CA ARG A 25 19.71 -6.14 3.03
C ARG A 25 19.63 -5.19 1.84
N THR A 26 20.70 -4.43 1.61
CA THR A 26 20.84 -3.62 0.39
C THR A 26 20.72 -4.51 -0.86
N GLY A 27 19.94 -4.03 -1.84
CA GLY A 27 19.62 -4.78 -3.06
C GLY A 27 18.52 -5.83 -2.90
N GLU A 28 18.07 -6.11 -1.67
CA GLU A 28 17.00 -7.04 -1.40
C GLU A 28 15.63 -6.43 -1.74
N SER A 29 14.76 -7.26 -2.33
CA SER A 29 13.37 -6.89 -2.57
C SER A 29 12.48 -7.42 -1.46
N PHE A 30 11.37 -6.75 -1.21
CA PHE A 30 10.39 -7.13 -0.19
C PHE A 30 8.98 -6.74 -0.65
N ASP A 31 7.97 -7.33 -0.02
CA ASP A 31 6.57 -7.12 -0.37
C ASP A 31 5.90 -6.20 0.64
N LEU A 32 5.27 -5.15 0.11
CA LEU A 32 4.32 -4.29 0.84
C LEU A 32 2.92 -4.72 0.46
N ILE A 33 2.13 -5.11 1.46
CA ILE A 33 0.83 -5.77 1.27
C ILE A 33 -0.24 -4.93 1.96
N PHE A 34 -1.16 -4.40 1.18
CA PHE A 34 -2.33 -3.67 1.65
C PHE A 34 -3.57 -4.54 1.46
N ALA A 35 -4.46 -4.54 2.45
CA ALA A 35 -5.79 -5.11 2.30
C ALA A 35 -6.86 -4.20 2.92
N ILE A 36 -8.01 -4.12 2.26
CA ILE A 36 -9.21 -3.45 2.75
C ILE A 36 -10.40 -4.40 2.70
N THR A 37 -11.07 -4.55 3.84
CA THR A 37 -12.27 -5.38 4.01
C THR A 37 -13.47 -4.50 4.33
N ASN A 38 -14.55 -4.67 3.58
CA ASN A 38 -15.82 -4.01 3.89
C ASN A 38 -16.62 -4.83 4.91
N LEU A 39 -16.73 -4.34 6.14
CA LEU A 39 -17.53 -4.93 7.22
C LEU A 39 -18.70 -4.00 7.61
N THR A 40 -19.12 -3.10 6.71
CA THR A 40 -20.15 -2.09 7.01
C THR A 40 -21.59 -2.62 7.00
N GLY A 41 -21.80 -3.89 6.65
CA GLY A 41 -23.13 -4.50 6.48
C GLY A 41 -23.83 -4.17 5.16
N LYS A 42 -23.19 -3.42 4.27
CA LYS A 42 -23.72 -3.03 2.95
C LYS A 42 -22.60 -2.86 1.92
N ASP A 43 -22.96 -2.92 0.64
CA ASP A 43 -22.00 -2.67 -0.44
C ASP A 43 -21.55 -1.20 -0.45
N GLN A 44 -20.26 -0.99 -0.73
CA GLN A 44 -19.64 0.33 -0.73
C GLN A 44 -19.13 0.66 -2.13
N ILE A 45 -19.69 1.73 -2.70
CA ILE A 45 -19.25 2.26 -3.99
C ILE A 45 -18.08 3.22 -3.73
N TYR A 46 -17.00 3.07 -4.49
CA TYR A 46 -15.86 3.98 -4.48
C TYR A 46 -15.57 4.51 -5.88
N ARG A 47 -14.90 5.65 -5.93
CA ARG A 47 -14.34 6.23 -7.15
C ARG A 47 -12.84 6.39 -7.00
N HIS A 48 -12.08 6.26 -8.08
CA HIS A 48 -10.64 6.51 -8.07
C HIS A 48 -10.17 7.02 -9.44
N SER A 49 -8.97 7.58 -9.47
CA SER A 49 -8.25 7.86 -10.71
C SER A 49 -6.82 7.34 -10.56
N GLY A 50 -6.38 6.51 -11.51
CA GLY A 50 -5.15 5.74 -11.34
C GLY A 50 -5.29 4.63 -10.27
N PRO A 51 -4.17 4.14 -9.71
CA PRO A 51 -4.19 3.10 -8.70
C PRO A 51 -5.00 3.47 -7.46
N THR A 52 -5.74 2.52 -6.89
CA THR A 52 -6.53 2.72 -5.66
C THR A 52 -5.66 2.79 -4.41
N VAL A 53 -4.44 2.25 -4.46
CA VAL A 53 -3.41 2.37 -3.43
C VAL A 53 -2.07 2.70 -4.07
N ILE A 54 -1.35 3.67 -3.48
CA ILE A 54 0.04 3.96 -3.81
C ILE A 54 0.89 3.60 -2.60
N PHE A 55 1.89 2.75 -2.81
CA PHE A 55 2.86 2.41 -1.78
C PHE A 55 4.05 3.35 -1.89
N GLU A 56 4.51 3.88 -0.77
CA GLU A 56 5.65 4.78 -0.69
C GLU A 56 6.67 4.23 0.29
N ILE A 57 7.96 4.33 -0.07
CA ILE A 57 9.07 4.21 0.88
C ILE A 57 9.58 5.61 1.17
N ARG A 58 9.63 5.96 2.45
CA ARG A 58 10.02 7.28 2.94
C ARG A 58 11.21 7.18 3.88
N GLN A 59 12.01 8.23 3.90
CA GLN A 59 13.08 8.43 4.87
C GLN A 59 12.98 9.86 5.39
N ALA A 60 12.81 10.01 6.71
CA ALA A 60 12.35 11.26 7.32
C ALA A 60 11.07 11.77 6.60
N ASP A 61 11.06 13.04 6.16
CA ASP A 61 9.89 13.64 5.50
C ASP A 61 9.86 13.43 3.97
N SER A 62 10.85 12.75 3.40
CA SER A 62 11.01 12.60 1.95
C SER A 62 10.56 11.23 1.44
N THR A 63 9.82 11.21 0.33
CA THR A 63 9.52 9.98 -0.41
C THR A 63 10.70 9.62 -1.31
N ILE A 64 11.26 8.43 -1.11
CA ILE A 64 12.44 7.92 -1.80
C ILE A 64 12.04 7.22 -3.11
N THR A 65 10.97 6.42 -3.06
CA THR A 65 10.42 5.70 -4.20
C THR A 65 8.96 5.34 -3.93
N SER A 66 8.20 5.11 -4.99
CA SER A 66 6.81 4.68 -4.91
C SER A 66 6.49 3.55 -5.89
N SER A 67 5.37 2.85 -5.65
CA SER A 67 4.85 1.83 -6.57
C SER A 67 4.49 2.37 -7.95
N VAL A 68 4.40 3.70 -8.11
CA VAL A 68 4.01 4.36 -9.35
C VAL A 68 5.15 5.13 -10.02
N ASP A 69 6.36 5.07 -9.47
CA ASP A 69 7.51 5.76 -10.06
C ASP A 69 7.75 5.34 -11.52
N GLY A 70 7.88 6.30 -12.43
CA GLY A 70 8.08 6.02 -13.85
C GLY A 70 6.83 5.52 -14.61
N LEU A 71 5.70 5.33 -13.92
CA LEU A 71 4.41 5.06 -14.57
C LEU A 71 3.73 6.37 -14.95
N ALA A 72 3.03 6.37 -16.08
CA ALA A 72 2.10 7.41 -16.48
C ALA A 72 0.72 6.78 -16.62
N TRP A 73 -0.31 7.47 -16.12
CA TRP A 73 -1.70 7.05 -16.28
C TRP A 73 -2.54 8.22 -16.79
N VAL A 74 -3.52 7.89 -17.64
CA VAL A 74 -4.55 8.85 -18.04
C VAL A 74 -5.47 9.05 -16.84
N GLN A 75 -5.78 10.31 -16.51
CA GLN A 75 -6.67 10.64 -15.40
C GLN A 75 -8.14 10.40 -15.79
N VAL A 76 -8.51 9.13 -15.90
CA VAL A 76 -9.91 8.70 -16.01
C VAL A 76 -10.44 8.43 -14.60
N VAL A 77 -11.68 8.84 -14.33
CA VAL A 77 -12.37 8.52 -13.07
C VAL A 77 -13.16 7.24 -13.27
N GLU A 78 -12.78 6.21 -12.53
CA GLU A 78 -13.44 4.91 -12.54
C GLU A 78 -14.30 4.74 -11.27
N SER A 79 -15.27 3.83 -11.32
CA SER A 79 -16.11 3.48 -10.17
C SER A 79 -16.05 1.98 -9.93
N GLY A 80 -15.85 1.59 -8.67
CA GLY A 80 -15.84 0.20 -8.23
C GLY A 80 -16.84 -0.02 -7.09
N VAL A 81 -17.06 -1.29 -6.77
CA VAL A 81 -17.93 -1.71 -5.65
C VAL A 81 -17.16 -2.70 -4.81
N LEU A 82 -16.92 -2.36 -3.54
CA LEU A 82 -16.42 -3.29 -2.53
C LEU A 82 -17.63 -3.88 -1.80
N ARG A 83 -17.95 -5.13 -2.09
CA ARG A 83 -19.16 -5.79 -1.54
C ARG A 83 -19.02 -6.04 -0.04
N ASN A 84 -20.13 -6.13 0.66
CA ASN A 84 -20.10 -6.48 2.09
C ASN A 84 -19.42 -7.85 2.31
N GLY A 85 -18.46 -7.90 3.23
CA GLY A 85 -17.63 -9.07 3.51
C GLY A 85 -16.46 -9.29 2.54
N GLN A 86 -16.35 -8.51 1.46
CA GLN A 86 -15.27 -8.64 0.49
C GLN A 86 -13.99 -7.99 1.02
N THR A 87 -12.86 -8.67 0.76
CA THR A 87 -11.51 -8.11 0.92
C THR A 87 -10.89 -7.87 -0.44
N GLU A 88 -10.33 -6.68 -0.65
CA GLU A 88 -9.45 -6.37 -1.77
C GLU A 88 -8.02 -6.29 -1.26
N THR A 89 -7.09 -6.93 -1.96
CA THR A 89 -5.67 -6.98 -1.60
C THR A 89 -4.82 -6.45 -2.74
N GLN A 90 -3.82 -5.64 -2.40
CA GLN A 90 -2.81 -5.15 -3.33
C GLN A 90 -1.42 -5.39 -2.75
N THR A 91 -0.50 -5.78 -3.61
CA THR A 91 0.89 -6.06 -3.24
C THR A 91 1.83 -5.32 -4.17
N TRP A 92 2.87 -4.72 -3.60
CA TRP A 92 3.97 -4.15 -4.35
C TRP A 92 5.31 -4.76 -3.92
N ARG A 93 6.04 -5.30 -4.91
CA ARG A 93 7.43 -5.76 -4.76
C ARG A 93 8.38 -4.56 -4.73
N ALA A 94 8.56 -4.01 -3.54
CA ALA A 94 9.45 -2.90 -3.26
C ALA A 94 10.94 -3.28 -3.43
N PRO A 95 11.84 -2.31 -3.67
CA PRO A 95 11.59 -0.86 -3.74
C PRO A 95 11.30 -0.33 -5.16
N ASN A 96 11.08 -1.21 -6.14
CA ASN A 96 11.03 -0.83 -7.55
C ASN A 96 9.64 -1.02 -8.16
N SER A 97 9.12 0.00 -8.84
CA SER A 97 7.99 -0.19 -9.77
C SER A 97 8.45 -0.94 -11.03
N PRO A 98 7.53 -1.52 -11.83
CA PRO A 98 7.88 -2.16 -13.10
C PRO A 98 8.54 -1.23 -14.13
N ALA A 99 8.25 0.07 -14.08
CA ALA A 99 8.74 1.06 -15.04
C ALA A 99 9.96 1.88 -14.54
N ARG A 100 10.40 1.67 -13.30
CA ARG A 100 11.53 2.41 -12.72
C ARG A 100 12.85 1.99 -13.37
N GLN A 101 13.47 2.92 -14.10
CA GLN A 101 14.83 2.79 -14.65
C GLN A 101 15.64 4.07 -14.40
N PRO A 102 16.88 3.99 -13.86
CA PRO A 102 17.52 2.79 -13.32
C PRO A 102 16.77 2.26 -12.09
N ARG A 103 16.97 0.97 -11.78
CA ARG A 103 16.42 0.38 -10.55
C ARG A 103 17.04 1.09 -9.34
N ILE A 104 16.22 1.31 -8.32
CA ILE A 104 16.66 1.85 -7.05
C ILE A 104 17.17 0.73 -6.15
N GLU A 105 18.28 1.00 -5.47
CA GLU A 105 18.78 0.25 -4.34
C GLU A 105 18.71 1.15 -3.11
N LEU A 106 18.07 0.67 -2.06
CA LEU A 106 18.01 1.43 -0.81
C LEU A 106 19.37 1.33 -0.11
N ALA A 107 19.92 2.48 0.26
CA ALA A 107 21.11 2.53 1.09
C ALA A 107 20.79 2.01 2.51
N PRO A 108 21.80 1.56 3.28
CA PRO A 108 21.59 1.19 4.67
C PRO A 108 21.02 2.36 5.49
N GLY A 109 20.03 2.07 6.33
CA GLY A 109 19.36 3.08 7.14
C GLY A 109 17.96 2.69 7.57
N ASP A 110 17.32 3.57 8.34
CA ASP A 110 15.94 3.41 8.80
C ASP A 110 14.98 4.12 7.85
N TYR A 111 13.84 3.47 7.58
CA TYR A 111 12.83 3.89 6.60
C TYR A 111 11.42 3.65 7.15
N PHE A 112 10.43 4.24 6.49
CA PHE A 112 9.01 4.01 6.71
C PHE A 112 8.34 3.58 5.41
N ALA A 113 7.56 2.51 5.45
CA ALA A 113 6.64 2.17 4.39
C ALA A 113 5.28 2.82 4.69
N ARG A 114 4.65 3.39 3.66
CA ARG A 114 3.34 4.03 3.75
C ARG A 114 2.42 3.52 2.65
N ALA A 115 1.16 3.26 2.99
CA ALA A 115 0.11 2.97 2.01
C ALA A 115 -0.83 4.17 1.91
N VAL A 116 -0.79 4.87 0.78
CA VAL A 116 -1.64 6.03 0.51
C VAL A 116 -2.89 5.57 -0.22
N MET A 117 -4.04 5.68 0.43
CA MET A 117 -5.31 5.25 -0.16
C MET A 117 -5.87 6.33 -1.09
N ARG A 118 -6.35 5.90 -2.25
CA ARG A 118 -6.99 6.76 -3.26
C ARG A 118 -8.46 6.40 -3.50
N TYR A 119 -9.04 5.58 -2.62
CA TYR A 119 -10.47 5.28 -2.65
C TYR A 119 -11.31 6.51 -2.26
N GLY A 120 -12.17 6.96 -3.16
CA GLY A 120 -13.22 7.94 -2.89
C GLY A 120 -14.52 7.26 -2.48
N PHE A 121 -14.56 6.64 -1.29
CA PHE A 121 -15.79 6.07 -0.73
C PHE A 121 -16.79 7.18 -0.38
N GLN A 122 -18.06 7.01 -0.74
CA GLN A 122 -19.09 8.05 -0.52
C GLN A 122 -19.68 8.06 0.90
N LYS A 123 -19.74 6.90 1.58
CA LYS A 123 -20.58 6.70 2.77
C LYS A 123 -19.90 5.95 3.91
N ALA A 124 -18.61 5.66 3.80
CA ALA A 124 -17.83 4.98 4.83
C ALA A 124 -16.46 5.67 4.96
N PRO A 125 -16.15 6.31 6.11
CA PRO A 125 -14.80 6.79 6.34
C PRO A 125 -13.86 5.59 6.43
N VAL A 126 -12.69 5.72 5.80
CA VAL A 126 -11.62 4.72 5.87
C VAL A 126 -10.43 5.38 6.54
N VAL A 127 -9.91 4.74 7.57
CA VAL A 127 -8.72 5.20 8.28
C VAL A 127 -7.49 4.63 7.57
N GLU A 128 -6.53 5.48 7.23
CA GLU A 128 -5.25 5.01 6.66
C GLU A 128 -4.55 4.11 7.69
N PRO A 129 -3.94 3.00 7.26
CA PRO A 129 -3.15 2.18 8.16
C PRO A 129 -1.91 2.99 8.60
N PRO A 130 -1.37 2.72 9.80
CA PRO A 130 -0.14 3.38 10.25
C PRO A 130 1.03 3.01 9.33
N ASP A 131 2.00 3.93 9.24
CA ASP A 131 3.28 3.68 8.57
C ASP A 131 4.03 2.53 9.28
N ILE A 132 4.73 1.71 8.50
CA ILE A 132 5.51 0.58 9.03
C ILE A 132 6.99 0.95 9.02
N PRO A 133 7.66 1.06 10.19
CA PRO A 133 9.09 1.26 10.24
C PRO A 133 9.82 -0.02 9.81
N PHE A 134 10.89 0.14 9.02
CA PHE A 134 11.78 -0.95 8.64
C PHE A 134 13.21 -0.45 8.45
N ARG A 135 14.17 -1.38 8.40
CA ARG A 135 15.61 -1.09 8.31
C ARG A 135 16.24 -1.80 7.12
N ILE A 136 17.15 -1.10 6.44
CA ILE A 136 18.07 -1.67 5.46
C ILE A 136 19.45 -1.82 6.09
N GLU A 137 20.01 -3.02 5.99
CA GLU A 137 21.38 -3.37 6.40
C GLU A 137 22.27 -3.63 5.18
N LEU A 138 23.59 -3.72 5.41
CA LEU A 138 24.56 -4.06 4.38
C LEU A 138 24.42 -5.52 3.91
#